data_AF-A0A2N8NAN0-F1
#
_entry.id   AF-A0A2N8NAN0-F1
#
_cell.length_a   1.000
_cell.length_b   1.000
_cell.length_c   1.000
_cell.angle_alpha   90.00
_cell.angle_beta   90.00
_cell.angle_gamma   90.00
#
_symmetry.space_group_name_H-M   'P 1'
#
loop_
_entity.id
_entity.type
_entity.pdbx_description
1 polymer ?
#
loop_
_entity_poly.entity_id
_entity_poly.type
_entity_poly.pdbx_seq_one_letter_code
_entity_poly.pdbx_strand_id
1 'polypeptide(L)'
;MAFLKREREYQHAPGIEKILEDVIGGGTVDRSDMAGALFAGKPLDELPPLAPVVKDEATGAYHVVKTARIYEAASAAKYKVQKKHLFTVGDAVTLGGDYTRASDVIKDIDKSDPKFDVITLAATIGAASEGDVLVQAKDKQAAGSAVPKYGSKAAEVCLTMSPIDLTVANGSSGLLVMGTVTEAAMLLPIDAALKARTRIHFV
;
A
#
# COMPACT_ATOMS: atom_id res chain seq x y z
N MET A 1 21.64 -21.98 26.33
CA MET A 1 22.03 -22.01 24.90
C MET A 1 21.05 -21.13 24.15
N ALA A 2 21.48 -19.93 23.74
CA ALA A 2 20.63 -19.01 22.99
C ALA A 2 20.54 -19.49 21.53
N PHE A 3 19.32 -19.75 21.06
CA PHE A 3 19.02 -20.09 19.67
C PHE A 3 19.11 -18.83 18.81
N LEU A 4 20.32 -18.43 18.43
CA LEU A 4 20.49 -17.37 17.43
C LEU A 4 20.17 -17.98 16.06
N LYS A 5 18.93 -17.77 15.61
CA LYS A 5 18.50 -18.08 14.25
C LYS A 5 19.34 -17.21 13.30
N ARG A 6 20.13 -17.84 12.43
CA ARG A 6 20.88 -17.14 11.38
C ARG A 6 19.91 -16.75 10.28
N GLU A 7 19.25 -15.61 10.45
CA GLU A 7 18.54 -14.97 9.35
C GLU A 7 19.54 -14.20 8.49
N ARG A 8 19.27 -14.12 7.19
CA ARG A 8 20.00 -13.23 6.29
C ARG A 8 19.48 -11.82 6.59
N GLU A 9 19.91 -11.25 7.71
CA GLU A 9 19.62 -9.86 8.06
C GLU A 9 20.29 -8.99 7.00
N TYR A 10 19.50 -8.59 6.00
CA TYR A 10 19.82 -7.41 5.25
C TYR A 10 19.70 -6.24 6.23
N GLN A 11 20.83 -5.68 6.67
CA GLN A 11 20.82 -4.46 7.49
C GLN A 11 20.01 -3.34 6.79
N HIS A 12 20.00 -3.35 5.46
CA HIS A 12 19.11 -2.54 4.62
C HIS A 12 18.54 -3.38 3.48
N ALA A 13 17.22 -3.34 3.28
CA ALA A 13 16.57 -3.98 2.14
C ALA A 13 17.11 -3.38 0.82
N PRO A 14 17.27 -4.18 -0.26
CA PRO A 14 18.01 -3.80 -1.46
C PRO A 14 17.45 -2.58 -2.25
N GLY A 15 16.31 -2.00 -1.83
CA GLY A 15 15.75 -0.78 -2.43
C GLY A 15 15.92 0.49 -1.59
N ILE A 16 16.45 0.44 -0.37
CA ILE A 16 16.75 1.65 0.42
C ILE A 16 18.20 2.02 0.17
N GLU A 17 18.44 3.13 -0.52
CA GLU A 17 19.79 3.60 -0.83
C GLU A 17 20.37 4.49 0.27
N LYS A 18 19.51 5.29 0.91
CA LYS A 18 19.93 6.23 1.95
C LYS A 18 18.81 6.46 2.95
N ILE A 19 19.18 6.50 4.23
CA ILE A 19 18.30 6.89 5.34
C ILE A 19 18.83 8.21 5.89
N LEU A 20 17.97 9.22 5.96
CA LEU A 20 18.27 10.54 6.53
C LEU A 20 17.50 10.78 7.83
N GLU A 21 16.27 10.30 7.91
CA GLU A 21 15.42 10.37 9.10
C GLU A 21 14.53 9.14 9.17
N ASP A 22 14.44 8.57 10.37
CA ASP A 22 13.54 7.48 10.72
C ASP A 22 12.72 7.83 11.97
N VAL A 23 11.62 7.13 12.16
CA VAL A 23 10.82 7.25 13.39
C VAL A 23 11.56 6.53 14.53
N ILE A 24 11.93 7.27 15.57
CA ILE A 24 12.60 6.72 16.75
C ILE A 24 11.74 5.61 17.38
N GLY A 25 12.32 4.42 17.55
CA GLY A 25 11.62 3.25 18.09
C GLY A 25 10.71 2.53 17.08
N GLY A 26 10.63 3.02 15.84
CA GLY A 26 9.82 2.47 14.77
C GLY A 26 8.32 2.72 14.95
N GLY A 27 7.51 1.99 14.20
CA GLY A 27 6.06 2.01 14.28
C GLY A 27 5.48 0.61 14.35
N THR A 28 4.40 0.47 15.11
CA THR A 28 3.60 -0.76 15.13
C THR A 28 2.59 -0.70 13.99
N VAL A 29 2.68 -1.64 13.06
CA VAL A 29 1.76 -1.77 11.93
C VAL A 29 0.62 -2.72 12.31
N ASP A 30 -0.61 -2.25 12.18
CA ASP A 30 -1.80 -3.04 12.43
C ASP A 30 -2.04 -4.04 11.29
N ARG A 31 -2.22 -5.32 11.66
CA ARG A 31 -2.42 -6.40 10.70
C ARG A 31 -3.88 -6.54 10.25
N SER A 32 -4.86 -6.00 10.96
CA SER A 32 -6.29 -6.25 10.73
C SER A 32 -6.72 -6.04 9.28
N ASP A 33 -6.20 -5.01 8.62
CA ASP A 33 -6.46 -4.72 7.20
C ASP A 33 -5.88 -5.72 6.21
N MET A 34 -4.91 -6.53 6.66
CA MET A 34 -4.15 -7.49 5.86
C MET A 34 -4.62 -8.93 6.04
N ALA A 35 -5.49 -9.21 7.03
CA ALA A 35 -5.93 -10.57 7.36
C ALA A 35 -6.64 -11.29 6.20
N GLY A 36 -7.30 -10.56 5.30
CA GLY A 36 -7.95 -11.11 4.10
C GLY A 36 -7.13 -10.98 2.81
N ALA A 37 -5.96 -10.34 2.85
CA ALA A 37 -5.18 -10.06 1.65
C ALA A 37 -4.48 -11.35 1.14
N LEU A 38 -4.73 -11.69 -0.13
CA LEU A 38 -4.13 -12.86 -0.78
C LEU A 38 -3.03 -12.44 -1.76
N PHE A 39 -1.83 -12.96 -1.56
CA PHE A 39 -0.70 -12.81 -2.45
C PHE A 39 -0.52 -14.08 -3.28
N ALA A 40 -0.73 -13.99 -4.60
CA ALA A 40 -0.70 -15.16 -5.50
C ALA A 40 -1.58 -16.34 -5.01
N GLY A 41 -2.73 -16.05 -4.40
CA GLY A 41 -3.68 -17.05 -3.89
C GLY A 41 -3.34 -17.64 -2.52
N LYS A 42 -2.29 -17.16 -1.85
CA LYS A 42 -1.93 -17.56 -0.49
C LYS A 42 -2.00 -16.37 0.48
N PRO A 43 -2.32 -16.59 1.76
CA PRO A 43 -2.10 -15.57 2.79
C PRO A 43 -0.63 -15.13 2.75
N LEU A 44 -0.41 -13.84 2.94
CA LEU A 44 0.93 -13.31 3.05
C LEU A 44 1.40 -13.47 4.49
N ASP A 45 2.40 -14.32 4.72
CA ASP A 45 2.98 -14.54 6.05
C ASP A 45 3.87 -13.38 6.49
N GLU A 46 4.40 -12.59 5.54
CA GLU A 46 5.33 -11.50 5.79
C GLU A 46 5.10 -10.35 4.81
N LEU A 47 4.85 -9.14 5.32
CA LEU A 47 4.81 -7.94 4.49
C LEU A 47 6.26 -7.54 4.16
N PRO A 48 6.64 -7.44 2.87
CA PRO A 48 7.98 -7.01 2.52
C PRO A 48 8.23 -5.55 2.96
N PRO A 49 9.50 -5.16 3.09
CA PRO A 49 9.86 -3.76 3.33
C PRO A 49 9.41 -2.86 2.16
N LEU A 50 9.53 -1.56 2.36
CA LEU A 50 9.09 -0.50 1.44
C LEU A 50 7.57 -0.41 1.25
N ALA A 51 6.79 -0.95 2.19
CA ALA A 51 5.36 -0.76 2.19
C ALA A 51 5.02 0.66 2.68
N PRO A 52 4.23 1.45 1.95
CA PRO A 52 3.77 2.75 2.42
C PRO A 52 2.80 2.57 3.57
N VAL A 53 3.05 3.28 4.66
CA VAL A 53 2.22 3.27 5.86
C VAL A 53 1.88 4.69 6.29
N VAL A 54 0.70 4.83 6.90
CA VAL A 54 0.22 6.09 7.49
C VAL A 54 -0.20 5.82 8.93
N LYS A 55 0.09 6.75 9.82
CA LYS A 55 -0.34 6.68 11.21
C LYS A 55 -1.84 6.97 11.31
N ASP A 56 -2.56 6.10 12.00
CA ASP A 56 -3.91 6.40 12.47
C ASP A 56 -3.83 7.30 13.71
N GLU A 57 -4.45 8.48 13.62
CA GLU A 57 -4.44 9.47 14.69
C GLU A 57 -5.26 9.02 15.91
N ALA A 58 -6.22 8.10 15.74
CA ALA A 58 -7.07 7.62 16.82
C ALA A 58 -6.36 6.57 17.70
N THR A 59 -5.67 5.61 17.08
CA THR A 59 -5.01 4.49 17.79
C THR A 59 -3.51 4.70 17.96
N GLY A 60 -2.88 5.54 17.13
CA GLY A 60 -1.44 5.70 17.06
C GLY A 60 -0.71 4.57 16.32
N ALA A 61 -1.42 3.53 15.88
CA ALA A 61 -0.87 2.46 15.06
C ALA A 61 -0.69 2.92 13.60
N TYR A 62 0.18 2.24 12.88
CA TYR A 62 0.41 2.47 11.45
C TYR A 62 -0.42 1.48 10.63
N HIS A 63 -0.98 1.94 9.52
CA HIS A 63 -1.73 1.10 8.59
C HIS A 63 -1.09 1.16 7.21
N VAL A 64 -1.06 0.03 6.52
CA VAL A 64 -0.54 -0.06 5.14
C VAL A 64 -1.51 0.64 4.19
N VAL A 65 -0.99 1.56 3.40
CA VAL A 65 -1.74 2.18 2.29
C VAL A 65 -1.72 1.19 1.13
N LYS A 66 -2.82 0.48 0.91
CA LYS A 66 -2.91 -0.47 -0.21
C LYS A 66 -2.98 0.29 -1.52
N THR A 67 -2.13 -0.11 -2.46
CA THR A 67 -2.09 0.45 -3.81
C THR A 67 -1.95 -0.63 -4.87
N ALA A 68 -2.36 -0.33 -6.10
CA ALA A 68 -2.12 -1.16 -7.28
C ALA A 68 -1.90 -0.30 -8.52
N ARG A 69 -0.98 -0.69 -9.40
CA ARG A 69 -0.77 -0.02 -10.68
C ARG A 69 -1.75 -0.57 -11.73
N ILE A 70 -2.35 0.32 -12.49
CA ILE A 70 -3.23 -0.01 -13.62
C ILE A 70 -2.39 -0.65 -14.73
N TYR A 71 -2.84 -1.81 -15.21
CA TYR A 71 -2.18 -2.58 -16.26
C TYR A 71 -2.51 -2.07 -17.67
N GLU A 72 -3.73 -1.60 -17.89
CA GLU A 72 -4.16 -1.00 -19.16
C GLU A 72 -5.28 0.01 -18.92
N ALA A 73 -5.50 0.91 -19.87
CA ALA A 73 -6.54 1.93 -19.76
C ALA A 73 -7.94 1.32 -19.58
N ALA A 74 -8.73 1.89 -18.67
CA ALA A 74 -10.07 1.43 -18.34
C ALA A 74 -11.02 2.60 -18.11
N SER A 75 -12.21 2.54 -18.70
CA SER A 75 -13.28 3.55 -18.52
C SER A 75 -14.55 2.98 -17.88
N ALA A 76 -14.62 1.66 -17.74
CA ALA A 76 -15.73 0.95 -17.13
C ALA A 76 -15.46 0.64 -15.65
N ALA A 77 -16.44 0.07 -14.96
CA ALA A 77 -16.30 -0.39 -13.57
C ALA A 77 -15.40 -1.64 -13.40
N LYS A 78 -14.60 -1.98 -14.41
CA LYS A 78 -13.62 -3.08 -14.37
C LYS A 78 -12.25 -2.50 -14.69
N TYR A 79 -11.33 -2.61 -13.74
CA TYR A 79 -9.98 -2.11 -13.84
C TYR A 79 -9.00 -3.28 -13.83
N LYS A 80 -8.18 -3.39 -14.87
CA LYS A 80 -7.08 -4.35 -14.88
C LYS A 80 -5.90 -3.74 -14.14
N VAL A 81 -5.38 -4.46 -13.16
CA VAL A 81 -4.24 -4.04 -12.35
C VAL A 81 -3.11 -5.05 -12.44
N GLN A 82 -1.89 -4.56 -12.22
CA GLN A 82 -0.74 -5.42 -12.05
C GLN A 82 -0.94 -6.34 -10.85
N LYS A 83 -0.34 -7.54 -10.93
CA LYS A 83 -0.39 -8.53 -9.86
C LYS A 83 0.20 -8.00 -8.56
N LYS A 84 -0.05 -8.75 -7.48
CA LYS A 84 0.60 -8.60 -6.18
C LYS A 84 0.14 -7.38 -5.35
N HIS A 85 -1.03 -6.83 -5.66
CA HIS A 85 -1.70 -5.86 -4.81
C HIS A 85 -2.31 -6.53 -3.57
N LEU A 86 -2.58 -5.73 -2.54
CA LEU A 86 -3.10 -6.20 -1.24
C LEU A 86 -4.59 -5.92 -1.03
N PHE A 87 -5.28 -5.45 -2.08
CA PHE A 87 -6.74 -5.24 -2.05
C PHE A 87 -7.53 -6.53 -1.81
N THR A 88 -8.65 -6.35 -1.11
CA THR A 88 -9.64 -7.38 -0.78
C THR A 88 -11.03 -6.93 -1.20
N VAL A 89 -11.95 -7.89 -1.39
CA VAL A 89 -13.36 -7.56 -1.64
C VAL A 89 -13.93 -6.81 -0.44
N GLY A 90 -14.62 -5.70 -0.68
CA GLY A 90 -15.12 -4.79 0.35
C GLY A 90 -14.21 -3.59 0.63
N ASP A 91 -12.96 -3.57 0.16
CA ASP A 91 -12.14 -2.36 0.21
C ASP A 91 -12.73 -1.29 -0.72
N ALA A 92 -12.76 -0.03 -0.27
CA ALA A 92 -13.04 1.11 -1.13
C ALA A 92 -11.73 1.59 -1.79
N VAL A 93 -11.80 1.98 -3.06
CA VAL A 93 -10.65 2.47 -3.82
C VAL A 93 -10.99 3.72 -4.61
N THR A 94 -9.99 4.58 -4.78
CA THR A 94 -10.00 5.75 -5.66
C THR A 94 -8.85 5.64 -6.65
N LEU A 95 -8.93 6.38 -7.76
CA LEU A 95 -7.81 6.56 -8.68
C LEU A 95 -7.02 7.80 -8.24
N GLY A 96 -5.72 7.62 -7.98
CA GLY A 96 -4.83 8.68 -7.49
C GLY A 96 -4.88 8.90 -5.97
N GLY A 97 -3.73 9.18 -5.39
CA GLY A 97 -3.52 9.49 -3.97
C GLY A 97 -3.83 10.92 -3.57
N ASP A 98 -4.34 11.74 -4.51
CA ASP A 98 -4.89 13.08 -4.25
C ASP A 98 -6.35 13.01 -3.73
N TYR A 99 -7.00 11.86 -3.89
CA TYR A 99 -8.38 11.61 -3.50
C TYR A 99 -9.35 12.67 -4.06
N THR A 100 -9.12 13.15 -5.28
CA THR A 100 -10.01 14.12 -5.96
C THR A 100 -11.10 13.42 -6.76
N ARG A 101 -10.87 12.19 -7.19
CA ARG A 101 -11.84 11.38 -7.93
C ARG A 101 -12.84 10.70 -6.99
N ALA A 102 -13.87 10.10 -7.58
CA ALA A 102 -14.82 9.30 -6.83
C ALA A 102 -14.13 8.04 -6.27
N SER A 103 -14.65 7.51 -5.18
CA SER A 103 -14.25 6.21 -4.64
C SER A 103 -15.42 5.25 -4.64
N ASP A 104 -15.15 3.97 -4.88
CA ASP A 104 -16.16 2.93 -4.80
C ASP A 104 -15.59 1.62 -4.27
N VAL A 105 -16.49 0.74 -3.84
CA VAL A 105 -16.17 -0.53 -3.19
C VAL A 105 -15.90 -1.61 -4.23
N ILE A 106 -14.85 -2.39 -3.97
CA ILE A 106 -14.50 -3.59 -4.73
C ILE A 106 -15.56 -4.66 -4.46
N LYS A 107 -16.26 -5.09 -5.51
CA LYS A 107 -17.22 -6.19 -5.46
C LYS A 107 -16.59 -7.55 -5.70
N ASP A 108 -15.61 -7.60 -6.60
CA ASP A 108 -14.99 -8.84 -7.01
C ASP A 108 -13.56 -8.60 -7.49
N ILE A 109 -12.71 -9.60 -7.31
CA ILE A 109 -11.32 -9.59 -7.76
C ILE A 109 -11.04 -10.92 -8.47
N ASP A 110 -10.95 -10.87 -9.79
CA ASP A 110 -10.56 -12.02 -10.59
C ASP A 110 -9.04 -12.08 -10.72
N LYS A 111 -8.45 -13.17 -10.23
CA LYS A 111 -7.00 -13.43 -10.24
C LYS A 111 -6.58 -14.53 -11.22
N SER A 112 -7.47 -14.98 -12.09
CA SER A 112 -7.26 -16.15 -12.96
C SER A 112 -6.21 -15.92 -14.05
N ASP A 113 -6.11 -14.72 -14.60
CA ASP A 113 -5.14 -14.40 -15.65
C ASP A 113 -3.72 -14.33 -15.06
N PRO A 114 -2.67 -14.89 -15.70
CA PRO A 114 -1.32 -14.86 -15.13
C PRO A 114 -0.65 -13.47 -15.15
N LYS A 115 -1.10 -12.53 -15.97
CA LYS A 115 -0.46 -11.21 -16.20
C LYS A 115 -1.07 -10.10 -15.35
N PHE A 116 -2.37 -10.12 -15.13
CA PHE A 116 -3.10 -9.08 -14.42
C PHE A 116 -4.18 -9.65 -13.49
N ASP A 117 -4.64 -8.82 -12.54
CA ASP A 117 -5.86 -9.06 -11.78
C ASP A 117 -6.95 -8.09 -12.29
N VAL A 118 -8.22 -8.51 -12.26
CA VAL A 118 -9.35 -7.65 -12.65
C VAL A 118 -10.13 -7.27 -11.41
N ILE A 119 -10.10 -5.98 -11.06
CA ILE A 119 -10.89 -5.42 -9.98
C ILE A 119 -12.22 -4.93 -10.55
N THR A 120 -13.32 -5.47 -10.06
CA THR A 120 -14.67 -5.03 -10.41
C THR A 120 -15.25 -4.16 -9.29
N LEU A 121 -15.60 -2.92 -9.63
CA LEU A 121 -16.22 -1.95 -8.72
C LEU A 121 -17.74 -1.93 -8.89
N ALA A 122 -18.44 -1.38 -7.89
CA ALA A 122 -19.89 -1.22 -7.96
C ALA A 122 -20.33 -0.20 -9.03
N ALA A 123 -19.58 0.89 -9.17
CA ALA A 123 -19.68 1.89 -10.23
C ALA A 123 -18.29 2.30 -10.69
N THR A 124 -18.22 2.98 -11.85
CA THR A 124 -16.97 3.55 -12.35
C THR A 124 -16.52 4.71 -11.46
N ILE A 125 -15.21 4.79 -11.21
CA ILE A 125 -14.54 5.89 -10.50
C ILE A 125 -13.85 6.86 -11.47
N GLY A 126 -14.16 6.73 -12.76
CA GLY A 126 -13.60 7.53 -13.85
C GLY A 126 -12.63 6.74 -14.72
N ALA A 127 -12.15 7.38 -15.79
CA ALA A 127 -11.20 6.77 -16.72
C ALA A 127 -9.80 6.70 -16.12
N ALA A 128 -9.20 5.52 -16.14
CA ALA A 128 -7.82 5.27 -15.76
C ALA A 128 -6.96 5.03 -17.01
N SER A 129 -5.71 5.49 -16.96
CA SER A 129 -4.68 5.22 -17.96
C SER A 129 -3.76 4.11 -17.47
N GLU A 130 -3.05 3.47 -18.41
CA GLU A 130 -1.96 2.57 -18.06
C GLU A 130 -0.92 3.30 -17.19
N GLY A 131 -0.48 2.64 -16.11
CA GLY A 131 0.49 3.21 -15.18
C GLY A 131 -0.12 4.07 -14.05
N ASP A 132 -1.39 4.45 -14.12
CA ASP A 132 -2.08 5.11 -13.01
C ASP A 132 -2.10 4.21 -11.76
N VAL A 133 -2.28 4.78 -10.57
CA VAL A 133 -2.30 4.04 -9.31
C VAL A 133 -3.69 4.10 -8.68
N LEU A 134 -4.26 2.93 -8.41
CA LEU A 134 -5.41 2.79 -7.51
C LEU A 134 -4.93 2.81 -6.06
N VAL A 135 -5.62 3.57 -5.22
CA VAL A 135 -5.28 3.79 -3.81
C VAL A 135 -6.50 3.49 -2.94
N GLN A 136 -6.27 2.87 -1.78
CA GLN A 136 -7.33 2.57 -0.82
C GLN A 136 -7.98 3.85 -0.26
N ALA A 137 -9.30 3.92 -0.34
CA ALA A 137 -10.13 4.95 0.26
C ALA A 137 -10.87 4.42 1.49
N LYS A 138 -11.44 5.32 2.29
CA LYS A 138 -12.22 4.96 3.47
C LYS A 138 -13.52 4.23 3.13
N ASP A 139 -14.27 4.81 2.20
CA ASP A 139 -15.62 4.40 1.84
C ASP A 139 -15.99 4.92 0.45
N LYS A 140 -17.19 4.56 -0.02
CA LYS A 140 -17.73 5.05 -1.28
C LYS A 140 -18.06 6.54 -1.16
N GLN A 141 -17.46 7.36 -2.02
CA GLN A 141 -17.66 8.80 -2.02
C GLN A 141 -17.79 9.35 -3.44
N ALA A 142 -18.53 10.44 -3.56
CA ALA A 142 -18.57 11.22 -4.80
C ALA A 142 -17.20 11.88 -5.06
N ALA A 143 -16.97 12.29 -6.31
CA ALA A 143 -15.77 13.04 -6.68
C ALA A 143 -15.62 14.30 -5.79
N GLY A 144 -14.39 14.58 -5.38
CA GLY A 144 -14.04 15.66 -4.45
C GLY A 144 -14.22 15.32 -2.97
N SER A 145 -14.93 14.23 -2.63
CA SER A 145 -15.23 13.84 -1.24
C SER A 145 -14.47 12.60 -0.76
N ALA A 146 -13.74 11.91 -1.65
CA ALA A 146 -12.94 10.76 -1.25
C ALA A 146 -11.85 11.16 -0.23
N VAL A 147 -11.59 10.26 0.72
CA VAL A 147 -10.58 10.43 1.77
C VAL A 147 -9.81 9.11 1.97
N PRO A 148 -8.55 9.19 2.43
CA PRO A 148 -7.80 7.99 2.80
C PRO A 148 -8.52 7.22 3.91
N LYS A 149 -8.34 5.89 3.93
CA LYS A 149 -8.91 5.03 4.98
C LYS A 149 -8.38 5.39 6.37
N TYR A 150 -7.10 5.69 6.45
CA TYR A 150 -6.39 6.08 7.68
C TYR A 150 -5.62 7.38 7.49
N GLY A 151 -5.53 8.16 8.56
CA GLY A 151 -4.93 9.49 8.57
C GLY A 151 -5.73 10.52 7.74
N SER A 152 -5.18 11.73 7.63
CA SER A 152 -5.73 12.79 6.78
C SER A 152 -5.03 12.84 5.40
N LYS A 153 -5.53 13.67 4.47
CA LYS A 153 -4.84 13.92 3.19
C LYS A 153 -3.46 14.57 3.37
N ALA A 154 -3.21 15.17 4.54
CA ALA A 154 -1.94 15.79 4.91
C ALA A 154 -1.05 14.87 5.78
N ALA A 155 -1.55 13.70 6.20
CA ALA A 155 -0.76 12.81 7.04
C ALA A 155 0.48 12.31 6.29
N GLU A 156 1.61 12.33 6.99
CA GLU A 156 2.89 11.87 6.45
C GLU A 156 2.83 10.37 6.13
N VAL A 157 3.31 10.02 4.94
CA VAL A 157 3.46 8.64 4.51
C VAL A 157 4.90 8.24 4.79
N CYS A 158 5.08 7.16 5.56
CA CYS A 158 6.38 6.56 5.83
C CYS A 158 6.52 5.26 5.04
N LEU A 159 7.74 4.75 4.89
CA LEU A 159 7.98 3.41 4.32
C LEU A 159 8.51 2.46 5.39
N THR A 160 8.04 1.21 5.38
CA THR A 160 8.60 0.17 6.25
C THR A 160 10.05 -0.13 5.84
N MET A 161 10.97 -0.18 6.81
CA MET A 161 12.38 -0.48 6.57
C MET A 161 12.68 -1.97 6.68
N SER A 162 11.89 -2.68 7.46
CA SER A 162 12.04 -4.09 7.74
C SER A 162 10.79 -4.85 7.30
N PRO A 163 10.92 -6.14 6.98
CA PRO A 163 9.75 -6.97 6.82
C PRO A 163 8.94 -7.04 8.11
N ILE A 164 7.64 -7.24 7.97
CA ILE A 164 6.71 -7.35 9.08
C ILE A 164 6.08 -8.75 9.06
N ASP A 165 6.26 -9.50 10.15
CA ASP A 165 5.60 -10.78 10.35
C ASP A 165 4.08 -10.57 10.45
N LEU A 166 3.36 -11.07 9.46
CA LEU A 166 1.91 -11.06 9.39
C LEU A 166 1.31 -12.37 9.91
N THR A 167 2.04 -13.21 10.65
CA THR A 167 1.49 -14.39 11.33
C THR A 167 1.10 -14.10 12.77
N VAL A 168 1.73 -13.10 13.39
CA VAL A 168 1.43 -12.59 14.73
C VAL A 168 0.47 -11.39 14.67
N ALA A 169 -0.05 -10.96 15.83
CA ALA A 169 -0.87 -9.76 15.93
C ALA A 169 0.03 -8.53 16.00
N ASN A 170 -0.14 -7.61 15.03
CA ASN A 170 0.56 -6.33 14.90
C ASN A 170 2.10 -6.43 14.95
N GLY A 171 2.76 -6.07 13.86
CA GLY A 171 4.21 -6.18 13.78
C GLY A 171 4.89 -4.81 13.78
N SER A 172 6.06 -4.72 14.40
CA SER A 172 6.88 -3.51 14.41
C SER A 172 7.82 -3.47 13.21
N SER A 173 8.03 -2.28 12.64
CA SER A 173 9.09 -2.02 11.68
C SER A 173 9.75 -0.67 11.98
N GLY A 174 11.03 -0.54 11.64
CA GLY A 174 11.62 0.78 11.42
C GLY A 174 10.84 1.50 10.33
N LEU A 175 10.65 2.81 10.47
CA LEU A 175 9.89 3.61 9.52
C LEU A 175 10.77 4.71 8.94
N LEU A 176 10.94 4.67 7.62
CA LEU A 176 11.68 5.68 6.88
C LEU A 176 10.78 6.90 6.67
N VAL A 177 11.27 8.06 7.13
CA VAL A 177 10.62 9.36 6.97
C VAL A 177 11.27 10.15 5.84
N MET A 178 12.61 10.16 5.82
CA MET A 178 13.40 10.85 4.79
C MET A 178 14.56 9.98 4.29
N GLY A 179 14.80 9.97 2.98
CA GLY A 179 15.85 9.15 2.40
C GLY A 179 15.78 9.05 0.88
N THR A 180 16.49 8.08 0.33
CA THR A 180 16.44 7.72 -1.10
C THR A 180 16.04 6.27 -1.24
N VAL A 181 15.06 5.99 -2.10
CA VAL A 181 14.52 4.64 -2.34
C VAL A 181 14.37 4.38 -3.83
N THR A 182 14.76 3.19 -4.27
CA THR A 182 14.52 2.71 -5.63
C THR A 182 13.05 2.30 -5.79
N GLU A 183 12.29 3.00 -6.64
CA GLU A 183 10.85 2.76 -6.80
C GLU A 183 10.58 1.36 -7.40
N ALA A 184 11.46 0.89 -8.29
CA ALA A 184 11.32 -0.43 -8.91
C ALA A 184 11.42 -1.60 -7.91
N ALA A 185 11.99 -1.36 -6.72
CA ALA A 185 12.05 -2.36 -5.65
C ALA A 185 10.76 -2.41 -4.81
N MET A 186 9.87 -1.42 -4.96
CA MET A 186 8.63 -1.36 -4.19
C MET A 186 7.60 -2.33 -4.75
N LEU A 187 7.02 -3.12 -3.84
CA LEU A 187 5.88 -3.98 -4.18
C LEU A 187 4.61 -3.16 -4.41
N LEU A 188 4.40 -2.16 -3.54
CA LEU A 188 3.23 -1.29 -3.56
C LEU A 188 3.60 0.02 -4.26
N PRO A 189 3.12 0.26 -5.49
CA PRO A 189 3.47 1.45 -6.24
C PRO A 189 2.83 2.68 -5.58
N ILE A 190 3.52 3.82 -5.64
CA ILE A 190 3.02 5.10 -5.13
C ILE A 190 3.01 6.12 -6.26
N ASP A 191 1.95 6.91 -6.34
CA ASP A 191 1.83 7.97 -7.34
C ASP A 191 2.48 9.28 -6.87
N ALA A 192 2.50 10.28 -7.74
CA ALA A 192 3.08 11.59 -7.42
C ALA A 192 2.41 12.24 -6.18
N ALA A 193 1.11 12.06 -5.99
CA ALA A 193 0.38 12.63 -4.86
C ALA A 193 0.76 11.97 -3.52
N LEU A 194 0.90 10.63 -3.48
CA LEU A 194 1.42 9.94 -2.30
C LEU A 194 2.90 10.28 -2.05
N LYS A 195 3.72 10.35 -3.10
CA LYS A 195 5.14 10.76 -2.99
C LYS A 195 5.28 12.14 -2.37
N ALA A 196 4.43 13.09 -2.73
CA ALA A 196 4.43 14.44 -2.16
C ALA A 196 4.10 14.49 -0.65
N ARG A 197 3.52 13.40 -0.10
CA ARG A 197 3.27 13.23 1.34
C ARG A 197 4.42 12.53 2.07
N THR A 198 5.48 12.18 1.34
CA THR A 198 6.73 11.68 1.88
C THR A 198 7.80 12.75 1.71
N ARG A 199 8.92 12.60 2.43
CA ARG A 199 10.15 13.38 2.19
C ARG A 199 11.25 12.49 1.60
N ILE A 200 10.83 11.48 0.84
CA ILE A 200 11.70 10.46 0.27
C ILE A 200 11.93 10.78 -1.20
N HIS A 201 13.17 10.69 -1.63
CA HIS A 201 13.54 10.79 -3.03
C HIS A 201 13.42 9.41 -3.68
N PHE A 202 12.55 9.29 -4.69
CA PHE A 202 12.35 8.05 -5.44
C PHE A 202 13.19 8.06 -6.71
N VAL A 203 14.03 7.04 -6.89
CA VAL A 203 14.88 6.82 -8.07
C VAL A 203 14.44 5.64 -8.90
#